data_AF-A0A7G1PDQ2-F1
#
_entry.id   AF-A0A7G1PDQ2-F1
#
_cell.length_a   1.000
_cell.length_b   1.000
_cell.length_c   1.000
_cell.angle_alpha   90.00
_cell.angle_beta   90.00
_cell.angle_gamma   90.00
#
_symmetry.space_group_name_H-M   'P 1'
#
loop_
_entity.id
_entity.type
_entity.pdbx_description
1 polymer ?
#
loop_
_entity_poly.entity_id
_entity_poly.type
_entity_poly.pdbx_seq_one_letter_code
_entity_poly.pdbx_strand_id
1 'polypeptide(L)'
;MSDAAQPTAAEVRAAAEAVKTALDRHLAAVERRSGEDDPAVYEAFNELAAAAEEYDELLYDRYDEVTPFEIPGSDDSLPPYTGPEEPNALSVLIRRDYVVVEPQRLLAQAQRVEAVEESGALTAGFDAASGTVHGALGVLFGEFEADEIASRHKEFGLEEGDSTLWVTASDEPAEPGEWLEAPFDQADTHQVVCRFDVSAVFDDDADDDIDDDIEAGTLAEIGVEDAVGPERGGRRGEDADREAQDADR
;
A
#
# COMPACT_ATOMS: atom_id res chain seq x y z
N MET A 1 7.78 36.07 14.72
CA MET A 1 8.08 36.54 13.36
C MET A 1 9.56 36.31 13.16
N SER A 2 9.92 35.07 12.80
CA SER A 2 11.32 34.67 12.63
C SER A 2 11.86 35.35 11.37
N ASP A 3 12.92 36.12 11.54
CA ASP A 3 13.71 36.71 10.47
C ASP A 3 14.56 35.58 9.85
N ALA A 4 13.92 34.74 9.03
CA ALA A 4 14.66 33.79 8.19
C ALA A 4 15.34 34.60 7.09
N ALA A 5 16.67 34.61 7.09
CA ALA A 5 17.45 35.34 6.11
C ALA A 5 17.09 34.82 4.71
N GLN A 6 16.60 35.71 3.84
CA GLN A 6 16.32 35.39 2.45
C GLN A 6 17.58 34.87 1.75
N PRO A 7 17.47 33.81 0.90
CA PRO A 7 18.62 33.26 0.20
C PRO A 7 19.28 34.31 -0.69
N THR A 8 20.60 34.26 -0.77
CA THR A 8 21.38 35.20 -1.56
C THR A 8 21.41 34.79 -3.03
N ALA A 9 21.62 35.75 -3.92
CA ALA A 9 21.84 35.45 -5.34
C ALA A 9 23.08 34.57 -5.58
N ALA A 10 24.02 34.47 -4.63
CA ALA A 10 25.16 33.58 -4.74
C ALA A 10 24.76 32.12 -4.48
N GLU A 11 23.89 31.86 -3.50
CA GLU A 11 23.35 30.53 -3.21
C GLU A 11 22.50 30.02 -4.38
N VAL A 12 21.61 30.84 -4.94
CA VAL A 12 20.83 30.45 -6.14
C VAL A 12 21.74 30.08 -7.32
N ARG A 13 22.84 30.82 -7.53
CA ARG A 13 23.81 30.48 -8.58
C ARG A 13 24.58 29.20 -8.26
N ALA A 14 24.92 28.97 -7.00
CA ALA A 14 25.59 27.75 -6.57
C ALA A 14 24.70 26.52 -6.80
N ALA A 15 23.42 26.60 -6.44
CA ALA A 15 22.43 25.55 -6.69
C ALA A 15 22.25 25.29 -8.21
N ALA A 16 22.17 26.36 -9.03
CA ALA A 16 22.13 26.20 -10.47
C ALA A 16 23.38 25.48 -11.05
N GLU A 17 24.57 25.71 -10.49
CA GLU A 17 25.78 24.97 -10.87
C GLU A 17 25.76 23.52 -10.34
N ALA A 18 25.16 23.27 -9.18
CA ALA A 18 24.97 21.93 -8.64
C ALA A 18 24.08 21.08 -9.57
N VAL A 19 22.95 21.64 -10.05
CA VAL A 19 22.07 20.99 -11.04
C VAL A 19 22.84 20.62 -12.31
N LYS A 20 23.61 21.54 -12.89
CA LYS A 20 24.43 21.27 -14.09
C LYS A 20 25.42 20.13 -13.85
N THR A 21 26.09 20.16 -12.70
CA THR A 21 27.07 19.13 -12.33
C THR A 21 26.40 17.77 -12.14
N ALA A 22 25.22 17.73 -11.50
CA ALA A 22 24.46 16.50 -11.32
C ALA A 22 23.94 15.96 -12.67
N LEU A 23 23.54 16.84 -13.58
CA LEU A 23 23.10 16.47 -14.93
C LEU A 23 24.25 15.82 -15.72
N ASP A 24 25.46 16.40 -15.65
CA ASP A 24 26.65 15.82 -16.28
C ASP A 24 27.00 14.45 -15.68
N ARG A 25 26.85 14.27 -14.34
CA ARG A 25 27.06 12.96 -13.68
C ARG A 25 26.02 11.94 -14.11
N HIS A 26 24.76 12.32 -14.16
CA HIS A 26 23.67 11.46 -14.61
C HIS A 26 23.89 11.02 -16.05
N LEU A 27 24.24 11.94 -16.97
CA LEU A 27 24.58 11.59 -18.34
C LEU A 27 25.77 10.61 -18.40
N ALA A 28 26.83 10.87 -17.63
CA ALA A 28 28.00 10.00 -17.58
C ALA A 28 27.69 8.62 -16.97
N ALA A 29 26.69 8.49 -16.10
CA ALA A 29 26.21 7.21 -15.59
C ALA A 29 25.43 6.45 -16.68
N VAL A 30 24.52 7.14 -17.37
CA VAL A 30 23.73 6.57 -18.48
C VAL A 30 24.64 6.07 -19.61
N GLU A 31 25.65 6.83 -19.99
CA GLU A 31 26.61 6.43 -21.04
C GLU A 31 27.46 5.20 -20.66
N ARG A 32 27.63 4.93 -19.35
CA ARG A 32 28.40 3.79 -18.83
C ARG A 32 27.53 2.63 -18.37
N ARG A 33 26.21 2.70 -18.54
CA ARG A 33 25.28 1.71 -17.98
C ARG A 33 25.58 0.31 -18.47
N SER A 34 25.49 -0.65 -17.57
CA SER A 34 25.77 -2.07 -17.80
C SER A 34 24.51 -2.92 -18.02
N GLY A 35 23.32 -2.31 -17.88
CA GLY A 35 22.01 -2.94 -18.05
C GLY A 35 20.86 -1.93 -18.08
N GLU A 36 19.63 -2.43 -18.12
CA GLU A 36 18.40 -1.62 -18.07
C GLU A 36 18.14 -1.06 -16.65
N ASP A 37 18.45 -1.85 -15.62
CA ASP A 37 18.33 -1.49 -14.19
C ASP A 37 19.69 -1.25 -13.54
N ASP A 38 20.49 -0.32 -14.07
CA ASP A 38 21.80 -0.01 -13.49
C ASP A 38 21.66 0.86 -12.21
N PRO A 39 22.08 0.38 -11.03
CA PRO A 39 21.94 1.14 -9.77
C PRO A 39 22.67 2.48 -9.80
N ALA A 40 23.77 2.59 -10.55
CA ALA A 40 24.53 3.84 -10.64
C ALA A 40 23.77 4.92 -11.43
N VAL A 41 22.91 4.52 -12.36
CA VAL A 41 22.03 5.46 -13.09
C VAL A 41 20.93 5.95 -12.16
N TYR A 42 20.33 5.04 -11.38
CA TYR A 42 19.30 5.38 -10.40
C TYR A 42 19.82 6.32 -9.29
N GLU A 43 21.01 6.03 -8.73
CA GLU A 43 21.65 6.91 -7.74
C GLU A 43 21.93 8.30 -8.32
N ALA A 44 22.50 8.38 -9.53
CA ALA A 44 22.77 9.66 -10.19
C ALA A 44 21.49 10.42 -10.57
N PHE A 45 20.39 9.71 -10.85
CA PHE A 45 19.07 10.31 -11.06
C PHE A 45 18.55 10.96 -9.78
N ASN A 46 18.64 10.28 -8.64
CA ASN A 46 18.22 10.82 -7.34
C ASN A 46 19.07 12.03 -6.92
N GLU A 47 20.37 12.00 -7.18
CA GLU A 47 21.25 13.16 -6.94
C GLU A 47 20.86 14.37 -7.81
N LEU A 48 20.50 14.13 -9.08
CA LEU A 48 20.01 15.18 -9.97
C LEU A 48 18.67 15.74 -9.50
N ALA A 49 17.76 14.87 -9.07
CA ALA A 49 16.47 15.27 -8.54
C ALA A 49 16.62 16.18 -7.31
N ALA A 50 17.39 15.76 -6.31
CA ALA A 50 17.64 16.53 -5.10
C ALA A 50 18.28 17.90 -5.40
N ALA A 51 19.26 17.94 -6.33
CA ALA A 51 19.88 19.21 -6.72
C ALA A 51 18.91 20.16 -7.44
N ALA A 52 17.97 19.61 -8.23
CA ALA A 52 16.96 20.39 -8.93
C ALA A 52 15.90 20.94 -7.99
N GLU A 53 15.47 20.17 -6.99
CA GLU A 53 14.55 20.61 -5.93
C GLU A 53 15.16 21.76 -5.09
N GLU A 54 16.40 21.60 -4.62
CA GLU A 54 17.11 22.66 -3.88
C GLU A 54 17.24 23.95 -4.72
N TYR A 55 17.49 23.83 -6.03
CA TYR A 55 17.54 24.98 -6.91
C TYR A 55 16.16 25.66 -7.06
N ASP A 56 15.09 24.88 -7.20
CA ASP A 56 13.73 25.40 -7.35
C ASP A 56 13.26 26.14 -6.08
N GLU A 57 13.52 25.56 -4.90
CA GLU A 57 13.24 26.19 -3.60
C GLU A 57 13.97 27.54 -3.46
N LEU A 58 15.27 27.56 -3.71
CA LEU A 58 16.08 28.79 -3.61
C LEU A 58 15.68 29.83 -4.68
N LEU A 59 15.26 29.38 -5.86
CA LEU A 59 14.77 30.24 -6.93
C LEU A 59 13.46 30.90 -6.52
N TYR A 60 12.52 30.13 -5.96
CA TYR A 60 11.24 30.61 -5.48
C TYR A 60 11.41 31.58 -4.30
N ASP A 61 12.16 31.18 -3.27
CA ASP A 61 12.38 32.01 -2.08
C ASP A 61 12.96 33.39 -2.40
N ARG A 62 13.82 33.46 -3.43
CA ARG A 62 14.53 34.69 -3.78
C ARG A 62 13.88 35.50 -4.89
N TYR A 63 13.25 34.86 -5.86
CA TYR A 63 12.75 35.52 -7.07
C TYR A 63 11.26 35.33 -7.31
N ASP A 64 10.56 34.52 -6.50
CA ASP A 64 9.13 34.18 -6.67
C ASP A 64 8.86 33.55 -8.05
N GLU A 65 9.82 32.76 -8.53
CA GLU A 65 9.79 32.07 -9.82
C GLU A 65 9.98 30.57 -9.62
N VAL A 66 9.38 29.77 -10.49
CA VAL A 66 9.45 28.30 -10.48
C VAL A 66 9.99 27.78 -11.81
N THR A 67 10.65 26.63 -11.77
CA THR A 67 11.12 25.97 -12.98
C THR A 67 9.97 25.28 -13.72
N PRO A 68 10.03 25.18 -15.07
CA PRO A 68 8.97 24.57 -15.87
C PRO A 68 9.04 23.04 -15.94
N PHE A 69 9.95 22.40 -15.19
CA PHE A 69 10.15 20.95 -15.18
C PHE A 69 9.74 20.39 -13.83
N GLU A 70 8.86 19.40 -13.83
CA GLU A 70 8.52 18.64 -12.62
C GLU A 70 9.39 17.39 -12.57
N ILE A 71 9.91 17.10 -11.38
CA ILE A 71 10.58 15.83 -11.10
C ILE A 71 9.47 14.83 -10.87
N PRO A 72 9.38 13.74 -11.66
CA PRO A 72 8.43 12.67 -11.35
C PRO A 72 8.72 12.20 -9.93
N GLY A 73 7.73 12.32 -9.04
CA GLY A 73 7.84 11.74 -7.70
C GLY A 73 8.18 10.27 -7.86
N SER A 74 9.07 9.76 -7.01
CA SER A 74 9.35 8.32 -6.84
C SER A 74 8.14 7.57 -6.25
N ASP A 75 6.92 8.03 -6.52
CA ASP A 75 5.69 7.71 -5.78
C ASP A 75 4.93 6.49 -6.33
N ASP A 76 5.36 5.92 -7.46
CA ASP A 76 4.73 4.67 -7.94
C ASP A 76 5.19 3.43 -7.15
N SER A 77 6.24 3.55 -6.32
CA SER A 77 6.64 2.50 -5.39
C SER A 77 6.79 3.06 -3.98
N LEU A 78 6.08 2.48 -3.03
CA LEU A 78 6.24 2.81 -1.61
C LEU A 78 7.70 2.58 -1.17
N PRO A 79 8.26 3.45 -0.30
CA PRO A 79 9.58 3.23 0.27
C PRO A 79 9.58 1.92 1.07
N PRO A 80 10.76 1.30 1.30
CA PRO A 80 10.84 0.10 2.13
C PRO A 80 10.28 0.36 3.53
N TYR A 81 9.47 -0.57 4.04
CA TYR A 81 8.97 -0.53 5.41
C TYR A 81 10.12 -0.43 6.41
N THR A 82 10.05 0.56 7.31
CA THR A 82 11.11 0.81 8.32
C THR A 82 10.66 0.55 9.76
N GLY A 83 9.44 0.04 9.97
CA GLY A 83 8.90 -0.25 11.30
C GLY A 83 9.42 -1.56 11.91
N PRO A 84 8.93 -1.96 13.10
CA PRO A 84 9.36 -3.19 13.78
C PRO A 84 9.00 -4.46 13.00
N GLU A 85 9.81 -5.51 13.12
CA GLU A 85 9.55 -6.83 12.52
C GLU A 85 8.26 -7.47 13.06
N GLU A 86 7.93 -7.22 14.34
CA GLU A 86 6.72 -7.69 15.00
C GLU A 86 5.86 -6.49 15.47
N PRO A 87 4.99 -5.93 14.61
CA PRO A 87 4.13 -4.82 14.99
C PRO A 87 3.05 -5.27 15.99
N ASN A 88 2.76 -4.43 16.98
CA ASN A 88 1.77 -4.73 18.02
C ASN A 88 0.36 -4.18 17.71
N ALA A 89 0.24 -3.22 16.77
CA ALA A 89 -1.00 -2.64 16.30
C ALA A 89 -0.93 -2.35 14.80
N LEU A 90 -2.09 -2.38 14.14
CA LEU A 90 -2.24 -2.08 12.71
C LEU A 90 -3.40 -1.11 12.48
N SER A 91 -3.25 -0.25 11.48
CA SER A 91 -4.35 0.55 10.91
C SER A 91 -4.58 0.15 9.45
N VAL A 92 -5.85 0.11 9.05
CA VAL A 92 -6.26 -0.26 7.70
C VAL A 92 -7.03 0.89 7.09
N LEU A 93 -6.52 1.42 5.99
CA LEU A 93 -7.12 2.52 5.26
C LEU A 93 -7.63 1.98 3.92
N ILE A 94 -8.90 2.22 3.62
CA ILE A 94 -9.54 1.72 2.40
C ILE A 94 -10.10 2.88 1.62
N ARG A 95 -9.68 3.02 0.36
CA ARG A 95 -10.39 3.80 -0.65
C ARG A 95 -11.24 2.85 -1.48
N ARG A 96 -12.54 3.11 -1.57
CA ARG A 96 -13.46 2.41 -2.48
C ARG A 96 -14.14 3.43 -3.36
N ASP A 97 -14.02 3.25 -4.67
CA ASP A 97 -14.65 4.12 -5.64
C ASP A 97 -16.01 3.52 -6.03
N TYR A 98 -17.03 4.36 -6.21
CA TYR A 98 -18.35 3.93 -6.66
C TYR A 98 -18.86 4.82 -7.78
N VAL A 99 -19.55 4.21 -8.75
CA VAL A 99 -20.30 4.90 -9.79
C VAL A 99 -21.79 4.85 -9.43
N VAL A 100 -22.46 6.01 -9.44
CA VAL A 100 -23.91 6.07 -9.25
C VAL A 100 -24.60 5.73 -10.57
N VAL A 101 -24.98 4.46 -10.74
CA VAL A 101 -25.62 3.95 -11.96
C VAL A 101 -27.14 4.04 -11.93
N GLU A 102 -27.75 3.95 -10.75
CA GLU A 102 -29.21 4.06 -10.57
C GLU A 102 -29.61 5.14 -9.55
N PRO A 103 -29.54 6.44 -9.90
CA PRO A 103 -29.85 7.53 -8.98
C PRO A 103 -31.25 7.47 -8.36
N GLN A 104 -32.22 6.91 -9.08
CA GLN A 104 -33.59 6.78 -8.58
C GLN A 104 -33.71 5.73 -7.47
N ARG A 105 -32.91 4.65 -7.54
CA ARG A 105 -32.85 3.64 -6.48
C ARG A 105 -32.22 4.24 -5.22
N LEU A 106 -31.13 4.98 -5.38
CA LEU A 106 -30.47 5.70 -4.30
C LEU A 106 -31.45 6.63 -3.56
N LEU A 107 -32.19 7.45 -4.30
CA LEU A 107 -33.22 8.34 -3.74
C LEU A 107 -34.33 7.57 -3.00
N ALA A 108 -34.81 6.47 -3.58
CA ALA A 108 -35.85 5.67 -2.97
C ALA A 108 -35.37 4.99 -1.66
N GLN A 109 -34.09 4.63 -1.56
CA GLN A 109 -33.53 4.09 -0.32
C GLN A 109 -33.43 5.14 0.77
N ALA A 110 -32.91 6.33 0.45
CA ALA A 110 -32.83 7.43 1.42
C ALA A 110 -34.22 7.81 1.97
N GLN A 111 -35.23 7.89 1.11
CA GLN A 111 -36.62 8.16 1.53
C GLN A 111 -37.17 7.06 2.45
N ARG A 112 -36.77 5.80 2.26
CA ARG A 112 -37.17 4.70 3.16
C ARG A 112 -36.55 4.83 4.54
N VAL A 113 -35.27 5.24 4.62
CA VAL A 113 -34.58 5.49 5.89
C VAL A 113 -35.26 6.65 6.63
N GLU A 114 -35.43 7.79 5.97
CA GLU A 114 -36.07 8.98 6.55
C GLU A 114 -37.51 8.69 7.04
N ALA A 115 -38.29 7.91 6.29
CA ALA A 115 -39.66 7.55 6.69
C ALA A 115 -39.71 6.68 7.96
N VAL A 116 -38.69 5.86 8.20
CA VAL A 116 -38.55 5.07 9.43
C VAL A 116 -38.18 5.98 10.61
N GLU A 117 -37.27 6.95 10.40
CA GLU A 117 -36.86 7.92 11.42
C GLU A 117 -38.00 8.87 11.81
N GLU A 118 -38.76 9.39 10.84
CA GLU A 118 -39.92 10.28 11.06
C GLU A 118 -41.03 9.58 11.87
N SER A 119 -41.15 8.26 11.73
CA SER A 119 -42.08 7.42 12.50
C SER A 119 -41.62 7.17 13.95
N GLY A 120 -40.37 7.50 14.29
CA GLY A 120 -39.71 7.20 15.57
C GLY A 120 -39.66 8.34 16.60
N ALA A 121 -39.32 9.58 16.22
CA ALA A 121 -39.55 10.84 16.97
C ALA A 121 -38.87 12.07 16.33
N LEU A 122 -39.45 13.25 16.61
CA LEU A 122 -39.11 14.63 16.17
C LEU A 122 -37.61 15.00 16.23
N THR A 123 -36.96 15.15 15.07
CA THR A 123 -35.75 15.97 14.94
C THR A 123 -35.94 17.04 13.87
N ALA A 124 -35.69 18.29 14.28
CA ALA A 124 -35.69 19.45 13.42
C ALA A 124 -34.33 19.56 12.74
N GLY A 125 -34.33 19.60 11.40
CA GLY A 125 -33.22 20.09 10.60
C GLY A 125 -32.56 19.06 9.69
N PHE A 126 -33.29 18.53 8.71
CA PHE A 126 -32.66 18.15 7.44
C PHE A 126 -33.14 19.11 6.37
N ASP A 127 -32.16 19.85 5.84
CA ASP A 127 -32.31 20.94 4.90
C ASP A 127 -32.82 20.41 3.54
N ALA A 128 -33.26 21.29 2.65
CA ALA A 128 -33.99 21.02 1.40
C ALA A 128 -33.31 20.09 0.34
N ALA A 129 -32.26 19.36 0.71
CA ALA A 129 -31.47 18.45 -0.12
C ALA A 129 -31.99 17.00 -0.17
N SER A 130 -32.95 16.56 0.68
CA SER A 130 -33.44 15.15 0.72
C SER A 130 -34.03 14.63 -0.60
N GLY A 131 -34.44 15.51 -1.52
CA GLY A 131 -34.89 15.14 -2.87
C GLY A 131 -33.76 15.00 -3.90
N THR A 132 -32.51 15.23 -3.51
CA THR A 132 -31.34 15.22 -4.41
C THR A 132 -30.47 14.00 -4.18
N VAL A 133 -29.74 13.58 -5.22
CA VAL A 133 -28.76 12.48 -5.13
C VAL A 133 -27.73 12.75 -4.03
N HIS A 134 -27.25 13.99 -3.91
CA HIS A 134 -26.33 14.40 -2.85
C HIS A 134 -26.92 14.22 -1.45
N GLY A 135 -28.17 14.64 -1.23
CA GLY A 135 -28.85 14.43 0.05
C GLY A 135 -29.03 12.95 0.38
N ALA A 136 -29.40 12.14 -0.63
CA ALA A 136 -29.54 10.69 -0.45
C ALA A 136 -28.22 10.00 -0.07
N LEU A 137 -27.08 10.43 -0.63
CA LEU A 137 -25.76 9.96 -0.19
C LEU A 137 -25.51 10.29 1.28
N GLY A 138 -25.80 11.52 1.71
CA GLY A 138 -25.65 11.92 3.11
C GLY A 138 -26.50 11.10 4.08
N VAL A 139 -27.73 10.78 3.71
CA VAL A 139 -28.63 9.91 4.51
C VAL A 139 -28.07 8.49 4.61
N LEU A 140 -27.70 7.88 3.48
CA LEU A 140 -27.25 6.49 3.47
C LEU A 140 -25.91 6.29 4.17
N PHE A 141 -24.93 7.16 3.91
CA PHE A 141 -23.62 7.08 4.57
C PHE A 141 -23.63 7.57 6.03
N GLY A 142 -24.74 8.19 6.48
CA GLY A 142 -24.97 8.52 7.87
C GLY A 142 -25.64 7.40 8.67
N GLU A 143 -26.50 6.59 8.03
CA GLU A 143 -27.26 5.50 8.66
C GLU A 143 -26.52 4.15 8.62
N PHE A 144 -25.86 3.83 7.51
CA PHE A 144 -25.23 2.53 7.31
C PHE A 144 -23.72 2.56 7.52
N GLU A 145 -23.18 1.49 8.10
CA GLU A 145 -21.74 1.28 8.20
C GLU A 145 -21.10 1.08 6.82
N ALA A 146 -19.80 1.39 6.71
CA ALA A 146 -19.07 1.30 5.44
C ALA A 146 -19.09 -0.11 4.83
N ASP A 147 -19.03 -1.16 5.66
CA ASP A 147 -19.08 -2.55 5.21
C ASP A 147 -20.50 -3.00 4.81
N GLU A 148 -21.54 -2.40 5.40
CA GLU A 148 -22.92 -2.61 4.94
C GLU A 148 -23.15 -1.97 3.58
N ILE A 149 -22.64 -0.74 3.37
CA ILE A 149 -22.68 -0.10 2.05
C ILE A 149 -21.90 -0.93 1.03
N ALA A 150 -20.71 -1.42 1.37
CA ALA A 150 -19.90 -2.24 0.49
C ALA A 150 -20.60 -3.54 0.10
N SER A 151 -21.17 -4.27 1.07
CA SER A 151 -21.85 -5.55 0.78
C SER A 151 -23.17 -5.39 0.01
N ARG A 152 -23.83 -4.23 0.11
CA ARG A 152 -25.16 -3.98 -0.48
C ARG A 152 -25.17 -2.83 -1.49
N HIS A 153 -24.02 -2.45 -2.06
CA HIS A 153 -23.86 -1.29 -2.95
C HIS A 153 -24.88 -1.29 -4.12
N LYS A 154 -25.15 -2.46 -4.72
CA LYS A 154 -26.15 -2.62 -5.80
C LYS A 154 -27.57 -2.28 -5.34
N GLU A 155 -27.92 -2.52 -4.08
CA GLU A 155 -29.24 -2.15 -3.52
C GLU A 155 -29.41 -0.65 -3.37
N PHE A 156 -28.31 0.10 -3.33
CA PHE A 156 -28.28 1.56 -3.29
C PHE A 156 -28.16 2.18 -4.69
N GLY A 157 -28.06 1.36 -5.75
CA GLY A 157 -27.89 1.86 -7.11
C GLY A 157 -26.47 2.34 -7.42
N LEU A 158 -25.50 1.79 -6.69
CA LEU A 158 -24.08 2.00 -6.87
C LEU A 158 -23.47 0.79 -7.59
N GLU A 159 -22.45 1.05 -8.39
CA GLU A 159 -21.56 0.05 -8.99
C GLU A 159 -20.15 0.27 -8.43
N GLU A 160 -19.49 -0.79 -7.99
CA GLU A 160 -18.14 -0.72 -7.43
C GLU A 160 -17.12 -0.41 -8.54
N GLY A 161 -16.20 0.50 -8.23
CA GLY A 161 -15.07 0.89 -9.07
C GLY A 161 -13.76 0.38 -8.50
N ASP A 162 -12.67 1.09 -8.76
CA ASP A 162 -11.36 0.72 -8.22
C ASP A 162 -11.33 0.83 -6.69
N SER A 163 -10.48 0.03 -6.06
CA SER A 163 -10.23 0.11 -4.63
C SER A 163 -8.74 0.01 -4.31
N THR A 164 -8.35 0.70 -3.24
CA THR A 164 -6.99 0.64 -2.68
C THR A 164 -7.07 0.35 -1.20
N LEU A 165 -6.30 -0.64 -0.75
CA LEU A 165 -6.13 -1.02 0.65
C LEU A 165 -4.70 -0.72 1.09
N TRP A 166 -4.54 0.10 2.12
CA TRP A 166 -3.26 0.30 2.82
C TRP A 166 -3.31 -0.30 4.22
N VAL A 167 -2.28 -1.04 4.59
CA VAL A 167 -2.09 -1.54 5.96
C VAL A 167 -0.84 -0.89 6.52
N THR A 168 -1.00 -0.14 7.62
CA THR A 168 0.10 0.52 8.31
C THR A 168 0.33 -0.10 9.68
N ALA A 169 1.59 -0.19 10.10
CA ALA A 169 1.94 -0.57 11.46
C ALA A 169 1.96 0.64 12.39
N SER A 170 1.57 0.44 13.64
CA SER A 170 1.72 1.42 14.72
C SER A 170 2.46 0.78 15.89
N ASP A 171 3.20 1.59 16.64
CA ASP A 171 3.89 1.19 17.87
C ASP A 171 2.94 1.09 19.08
N GLU A 172 1.80 1.77 19.03
CA GLU A 172 0.79 1.78 20.10
C GLU A 172 -0.62 1.61 19.52
N PRO A 173 -1.53 0.90 20.22
CA PRO A 173 -2.92 0.81 19.82
C PRO A 173 -3.63 2.16 20.00
N ALA A 174 -4.53 2.50 19.09
CA ALA A 174 -5.34 3.73 19.19
C ALA A 174 -6.22 3.73 20.44
N GLU A 175 -6.39 4.90 21.05
CA GLU A 175 -7.27 5.04 22.22
C GLU A 175 -8.74 5.07 21.79
N PRO A 176 -9.67 4.48 22.58
CA PRO A 176 -11.09 4.50 22.24
C PRO A 176 -11.64 5.92 22.05
N GLY A 177 -12.17 6.19 20.86
CA GLY A 177 -12.74 7.51 20.53
C GLY A 177 -11.70 8.55 20.09
N GLU A 178 -10.46 8.15 19.83
CA GLU A 178 -9.50 8.93 19.07
C GLU A 178 -9.88 8.85 17.57
N TRP A 179 -10.32 9.97 17.02
CA TRP A 179 -10.60 10.10 15.59
C TRP A 179 -9.43 10.84 14.97
N LEU A 180 -8.80 10.25 13.96
CA LEU A 180 -7.83 10.99 13.14
C LEU A 180 -8.59 12.13 12.45
N GLU A 181 -8.12 13.37 12.61
CA GLU A 181 -8.75 14.52 11.96
C GLU A 181 -8.60 14.47 10.42
N ALA A 182 -7.52 13.84 9.94
CA ALA A 182 -7.24 13.63 8.53
C ALA A 182 -6.67 12.22 8.31
N PRO A 183 -7.51 11.16 8.37
CA PRO A 183 -7.03 9.77 8.31
C PRO A 183 -6.37 9.43 6.98
N PHE A 184 -6.65 10.19 5.93
CA PHE A 184 -6.10 9.98 4.58
C PHE A 184 -5.07 11.04 4.17
N ASP A 185 -4.68 11.95 5.07
CA ASP A 185 -3.48 12.76 4.81
C ASP A 185 -2.30 11.80 4.82
N GLN A 186 -1.59 11.77 3.69
CA GLN A 186 -0.72 10.67 3.24
C GLN A 186 -0.13 9.89 4.42
N ALA A 187 -0.76 8.75 4.74
CA ALA A 187 -0.29 7.88 5.81
C ALA A 187 1.22 7.66 5.61
N ASP A 188 2.00 7.77 6.68
CA ASP A 188 3.46 7.72 6.60
C ASP A 188 3.89 6.52 5.76
N THR A 189 4.41 6.80 4.57
CA THR A 189 4.67 5.77 3.56
C THR A 189 5.75 4.79 4.01
N HIS A 190 6.57 5.18 5.00
CA HIS A 190 7.55 4.31 5.65
C HIS A 190 6.93 3.30 6.62
N GLN A 191 5.69 3.52 7.06
CA GLN A 191 4.94 2.63 7.94
C GLN A 191 3.95 1.71 7.20
N VAL A 192 3.83 1.85 5.88
CA VAL A 192 2.97 0.98 5.07
C VAL A 192 3.62 -0.40 4.94
N VAL A 193 2.97 -1.41 5.52
CA VAL A 193 3.37 -2.81 5.44
C VAL A 193 3.00 -3.39 4.08
N CYS A 194 1.79 -3.09 3.60
CA CYS A 194 1.33 -3.54 2.29
C CYS A 194 0.29 -2.59 1.68
N ARG A 195 0.28 -2.56 0.36
CA ARG A 195 -0.68 -1.88 -0.50
C ARG A 195 -1.26 -2.86 -1.50
N PHE A 196 -2.58 -2.89 -1.61
CA PHE A 196 -3.27 -3.66 -2.63
C PHE A 196 -4.14 -2.71 -3.45
N ASP A 197 -3.95 -2.73 -4.76
CA ASP A 197 -4.80 -2.01 -5.71
C ASP A 197 -5.60 -3.04 -6.50
N VAL A 198 -6.93 -2.92 -6.46
CA VAL A 198 -7.86 -3.73 -7.25
C VAL A 198 -8.57 -2.80 -8.21
N SER A 199 -8.57 -3.14 -9.49
CA SER A 199 -9.30 -2.37 -10.48
C SER A 199 -10.52 -3.13 -10.98
N ALA A 200 -11.67 -2.46 -10.95
CA ALA A 200 -12.94 -3.05 -11.37
C ALA A 200 -12.93 -3.49 -12.85
N VAL A 201 -12.08 -2.89 -13.68
CA VAL A 201 -11.95 -3.26 -15.10
C VAL A 201 -11.33 -4.65 -15.29
N PHE A 202 -10.53 -5.11 -14.34
CA PHE A 202 -9.81 -6.38 -14.41
C PHE A 202 -10.39 -7.47 -13.49
N ASP A 203 -11.37 -7.12 -12.66
CA ASP A 203 -12.00 -8.01 -11.68
C ASP A 203 -13.10 -8.90 -12.32
N ASP A 204 -13.77 -8.41 -13.38
CA ASP A 204 -14.82 -9.12 -14.12
C ASP A 204 -14.37 -10.45 -14.77
N ASP A 205 -13.06 -10.73 -14.83
CA ASP A 205 -12.49 -11.97 -15.39
C ASP A 205 -12.33 -13.10 -14.35
N ALA A 206 -12.54 -12.85 -13.05
CA ALA A 206 -12.22 -13.80 -11.96
C ALA A 206 -13.42 -14.58 -11.36
N ASP A 207 -14.65 -14.17 -11.65
CA ASP A 207 -15.85 -14.65 -10.91
C ASP A 207 -16.56 -15.89 -11.49
N ASP A 208 -16.07 -16.49 -12.58
CA ASP A 208 -16.76 -17.61 -13.24
C ASP A 208 -16.25 -19.03 -12.91
N ASP A 209 -15.23 -19.24 -12.03
CA ASP A 209 -14.61 -20.58 -11.85
C ASP A 209 -14.15 -20.94 -10.41
N ILE A 210 -14.87 -20.52 -9.36
CA ILE A 210 -14.70 -21.12 -8.01
C ILE A 210 -15.99 -21.82 -7.58
N ASP A 211 -16.31 -22.92 -8.24
CA ASP A 211 -17.30 -23.89 -7.79
C ASP A 211 -16.72 -24.75 -6.64
N ASP A 212 -17.56 -24.98 -5.63
CA ASP A 212 -17.32 -25.68 -4.37
C ASP A 212 -16.60 -27.04 -4.49
N ASP A 213 -15.33 -27.14 -4.08
CA ASP A 213 -14.70 -28.45 -3.76
C ASP A 213 -13.51 -28.34 -2.77
N ILE A 214 -13.75 -27.74 -1.60
CA ILE A 214 -12.93 -28.06 -0.42
C ILE A 214 -13.46 -29.35 0.21
N GLU A 215 -13.09 -30.49 -0.39
CA GLU A 215 -13.20 -31.78 0.26
C GLU A 215 -12.25 -31.85 1.47
N ALA A 216 -12.83 -32.05 2.65
CA ALA A 216 -12.12 -32.32 3.89
C ALA A 216 -11.24 -33.58 3.73
N GLY A 217 -9.92 -33.42 3.71
CA GLY A 217 -9.00 -34.55 3.57
C GLY A 217 -7.55 -34.26 3.96
N THR A 218 -7.17 -34.73 5.14
CA THR A 218 -5.80 -35.05 5.63
C THR A 218 -4.90 -33.93 6.19
N LEU A 219 -4.95 -33.76 7.52
CA LEU A 219 -3.77 -33.43 8.32
C LEU A 219 -2.71 -34.54 8.10
N ALA A 220 -1.61 -34.22 7.40
CA ALA A 220 -0.42 -35.06 7.40
C ALA A 220 0.43 -34.70 8.63
N GLU A 221 0.65 -35.71 9.48
CA GLU A 221 1.48 -35.65 10.68
C GLU A 221 2.91 -35.19 10.38
N ILE A 222 3.41 -34.28 11.21
CA ILE A 222 4.83 -33.92 11.28
C ILE A 222 5.56 -35.12 11.92
N GLY A 223 6.07 -36.01 11.07
CA GLY A 223 6.93 -37.13 11.46
C GLY A 223 8.37 -36.68 11.67
N VAL A 224 8.84 -36.73 12.91
CA VAL A 224 10.27 -36.61 13.27
C VAL A 224 10.97 -37.90 12.84
N GLU A 225 11.81 -37.84 11.82
CA GLU A 225 12.69 -38.94 11.42
C GLU A 225 14.10 -38.75 11.98
N ASP A 226 14.37 -39.42 13.11
CA ASP A 226 15.72 -39.63 13.62
C ASP A 226 16.32 -40.88 12.95
N ALA A 227 17.60 -40.75 12.62
CA ALA A 227 18.36 -41.61 11.74
C ALA A 227 18.52 -43.06 12.25
N VAL A 228 18.39 -44.05 11.35
CA VAL A 228 19.39 -45.11 11.11
C VAL A 228 19.13 -45.73 9.71
N GLY A 229 20.06 -45.55 8.77
CA GLY A 229 20.24 -46.49 7.65
C GLY A 229 21.56 -47.26 7.83
N PRO A 230 22.02 -48.07 6.86
CA PRO A 230 21.30 -48.85 5.86
C PRO A 230 21.81 -50.32 5.84
N GLU A 231 21.05 -51.31 5.34
CA GLU A 231 21.68 -52.59 4.93
C GLU A 231 20.99 -53.13 3.66
N ARG A 232 21.64 -52.92 2.50
CA ARG A 232 21.34 -53.59 1.24
C ARG A 232 22.00 -54.98 1.24
N GLY A 233 21.23 -56.00 0.88
CA GLY A 233 21.62 -57.40 0.99
C GLY A 233 22.66 -57.91 0.00
N GLY A 234 23.04 -59.18 0.19
CA GLY A 234 23.87 -59.92 -0.75
C GLY A 234 24.52 -61.18 -0.17
N ARG A 235 23.80 -62.30 -0.27
CA ARG A 235 24.24 -63.72 -0.34
C ARG A 235 25.73 -64.10 -0.06
N ARG A 236 25.85 -65.04 0.90
CA ARG A 236 26.43 -66.41 0.79
C ARG A 236 27.98 -66.56 0.74
N GLY A 237 28.49 -67.35 1.69
CA GLY A 237 29.64 -68.25 1.48
C GLY A 237 30.78 -68.09 2.50
N GLU A 238 30.90 -69.08 3.39
CA GLU A 238 32.14 -69.77 3.82
C GLU A 238 33.45 -68.95 3.80
N ASP A 239 34.07 -68.71 4.96
CA ASP A 239 35.08 -69.64 5.48
C ASP A 239 35.66 -69.17 6.81
N ALA A 240 36.01 -70.17 7.61
CA ALA A 240 36.68 -70.04 8.88
C ALA A 240 38.16 -69.68 8.72
N ASP A 241 38.74 -69.28 9.85
CA ASP A 241 40.15 -69.36 10.23
C ASP A 241 41.05 -68.13 10.05
N ARG A 242 41.53 -67.71 11.24
CA ARG A 242 42.87 -67.22 11.58
C ARG A 242 43.21 -65.79 11.19
N GLU A 243 43.41 -64.97 12.21
CA GLU A 243 44.68 -64.27 12.33
C GLU A 243 45.30 -64.50 13.70
N ALA A 244 46.50 -65.08 13.63
CA ALA A 244 47.42 -65.19 14.73
C ALA A 244 48.30 -63.94 14.74
N GLN A 245 48.74 -63.61 15.95
CA GLN A 245 50.07 -63.09 16.27
C GLN A 245 50.38 -61.61 16.00
N ASP A 246 50.55 -60.96 17.16
CA ASP A 246 51.82 -60.38 17.64
C ASP A 246 52.21 -58.95 17.28
N ALA A 247 52.94 -58.43 18.28
CA ALA A 247 53.87 -57.32 18.30
C ALA A 247 53.22 -55.95 18.55
N ASP A 248 53.70 -55.12 19.48
CA ASP A 248 54.67 -55.29 20.56
C ASP A 248 54.42 -54.08 21.49
N ARG A 249 54.90 -54.22 22.73
CA ARG A 249 54.90 -53.19 23.77
C ARG A 249 55.81 -52.01 23.47
#